data_AF-A0A922LD69-F1
#
_entry.id   AF-A0A922LD69-F1
#
_cell.length_a   1.000
_cell.length_b   1.000
_cell.length_c   1.000
_cell.angle_alpha   90.00
_cell.angle_beta   90.00
_cell.angle_gamma   90.00
#
_symmetry.space_group_name_H-M   'P 1'
#
loop_
_entity.id
_entity.type
_entity.pdbx_description
1 polymer ?
#
loop_
_entity_poly.entity_id
_entity_poly.type
_entity_poly.pdbx_seq_one_letter_code
_entity_poly.pdbx_strand_id
1 'polypeptide(L)'
;MNRYLRKILNIHSPDIISNSLLWERTNQLPAEEEIRKRLWKWIGYTLRKSSDRIMRQALTWNPEGKGKRGRPNDTLRREIESDIKRMNNNWKKLGRIAQDRVWMESAGRQPMLLH
;
A
#
# COMPACT_ATOMS: atom_id res chain seq x y z
N MET A 1 4.82 -15.06 -6.47
CA MET A 1 4.20 -16.40 -6.65
C MET A 1 4.93 -17.41 -5.77
N ASN A 2 4.24 -18.09 -4.86
CA ASN A 2 4.88 -18.95 -3.85
C ASN A 2 4.99 -20.41 -4.34
N ARG A 3 6.21 -20.93 -4.51
CA ARG A 3 6.49 -22.32 -4.96
C ARG A 3 5.81 -23.37 -4.08
N TYR A 4 5.61 -23.07 -2.79
CA TYR A 4 4.95 -23.96 -1.85
C TYR A 4 3.44 -24.10 -2.11
N LEU A 5 2.75 -23.01 -2.49
CA LEU A 5 1.32 -23.05 -2.80
C LEU A 5 1.03 -23.93 -4.02
N ARG A 6 1.88 -23.87 -5.06
CA ARG A 6 1.74 -24.74 -6.24
C ARG A 6 1.91 -26.23 -5.90
N LYS A 7 2.81 -26.56 -4.97
CA LYS A 7 3.02 -27.94 -4.50
C LYS A 7 1.83 -28.46 -3.69
N ILE A 8 1.28 -27.64 -2.80
CA ILE A 8 0.10 -28.01 -1.98
C ILE A 8 -1.13 -28.23 -2.87
N LEU A 9 -1.27 -27.42 -3.93
CA LEU A 9 -2.37 -27.51 -4.90
C LEU A 9 -2.10 -28.51 -6.05
N ASN A 10 -0.98 -29.23 -6.01
CA ASN A 10 -0.56 -30.21 -7.02
C ASN A 10 -0.56 -29.69 -8.47
N ILE A 11 -0.15 -28.43 -8.69
CA ILE A 11 -0.11 -27.79 -10.02
C ILE A 11 1.26 -28.03 -10.65
N HIS A 12 1.29 -28.64 -11.84
CA HIS A 12 2.51 -28.94 -12.58
C HIS A 12 2.88 -27.77 -13.53
N SER A 13 4.17 -27.47 -13.67
CA SER A 13 4.71 -26.35 -14.46
C SER A 13 4.18 -26.15 -15.90
N PRO A 14 3.67 -27.16 -16.65
CA PRO A 14 3.03 -26.89 -17.94
C PRO A 14 1.67 -26.18 -17.84
N ASP A 15 0.99 -26.23 -16.69
CA ASP A 15 -0.28 -25.53 -16.49
C ASP A 15 -0.01 -24.04 -16.17
N ILE A 16 -0.18 -23.18 -17.17
CA ILE A 16 -0.08 -21.72 -17.04
C ILE A 16 -1.32 -21.21 -16.30
N ILE A 17 -1.41 -21.49 -15.00
CA ILE A 17 -2.42 -20.89 -14.14
C ILE A 17 -1.97 -19.47 -13.77
N SER A 18 -2.83 -18.49 -14.06
CA SER A 18 -2.63 -17.09 -13.69
C SER A 18 -2.56 -16.92 -12.17
N ASN A 19 -1.78 -15.95 -11.68
CA ASN A 19 -1.71 -15.65 -10.25
C ASN A 19 -3.09 -15.35 -9.66
N SER A 20 -3.97 -14.68 -10.40
CA SER A 20 -5.31 -14.31 -9.93
C SER A 20 -6.16 -15.53 -9.61
N LEU A 21 -6.16 -16.54 -10.50
CA LEU A 21 -6.92 -17.78 -10.31
C LEU A 21 -6.42 -18.59 -9.10
N LEU A 22 -5.11 -18.54 -8.82
CA LEU A 22 -4.53 -19.19 -7.65
C LEU A 22 -4.96 -18.53 -6.33
N TRP A 23 -4.96 -17.19 -6.26
CA TRP A 23 -5.43 -16.46 -5.08
C TRP A 23 -6.92 -16.67 -4.81
N GLU A 24 -7.73 -16.68 -5.87
CA GLU A 24 -9.15 -16.98 -5.80
C GLU A 24 -9.40 -18.39 -5.22
N ARG A 25 -8.60 -19.38 -5.64
CA ARG A 25 -8.71 -20.76 -5.14
C ARG A 25 -8.27 -20.93 -3.69
N THR A 26 -7.29 -20.16 -3.23
CA THR A 26 -6.77 -20.26 -1.86
C THR A 26 -7.44 -19.30 -0.88
N ASN A 27 -8.32 -18.40 -1.35
CA ASN A 27 -8.86 -17.29 -0.56
C ASN A 27 -7.77 -16.45 0.13
N GLN A 28 -6.56 -16.41 -0.44
CA GLN A 28 -5.45 -15.65 0.12
C GLN A 28 -5.31 -14.30 -0.59
N LEU A 29 -5.09 -13.25 0.19
CA LEU A 29 -4.79 -11.92 -0.34
C LEU A 29 -3.32 -11.84 -0.77
N PRO A 30 -3.01 -11.19 -1.91
CA PRO A 30 -1.63 -10.90 -2.27
C PRO A 30 -0.92 -10.12 -1.14
N ALA A 31 0.34 -10.49 -0.85
CA ALA A 31 1.12 -9.86 0.20
C ALA A 31 1.23 -8.33 0.03
N GLU A 32 1.25 -7.84 -1.21
CA GLU A 32 1.23 -6.40 -1.52
C GLU A 32 -0.05 -5.70 -1.04
N GLU A 33 -1.20 -6.38 -1.04
CA GLU A 33 -2.46 -5.82 -0.52
C GLU A 33 -2.42 -5.74 1.00
N GLU A 34 -1.90 -6.77 1.66
CA GLU A 34 -1.72 -6.76 3.11
C GLU A 34 -0.73 -5.68 3.56
N ILE A 35 0.39 -5.54 2.84
CA ILE A 35 1.40 -4.50 3.10
C ILE A 35 0.77 -3.12 2.92
N ARG A 36 0.05 -2.87 1.81
CA ARG A 36 -0.70 -1.61 1.60
C ARG A 36 -1.71 -1.34 2.69
N LYS A 37 -2.49 -2.35 3.11
CA LYS A 37 -3.48 -2.20 4.19
C LYS A 37 -2.83 -1.77 5.50
N ARG A 38 -1.71 -2.41 5.87
CA ARG A 38 -0.95 -2.05 7.08
C ARG A 38 -0.34 -0.66 6.95
N LEU A 39 0.19 -0.31 5.78
CA LEU A 39 0.73 1.01 5.47
C LEU A 39 -0.33 2.11 5.62
N TRP A 40 -1.51 1.93 5.03
CA TRP A 40 -2.62 2.88 5.13
C TRP A 40 -3.15 3.04 6.56
N LYS A 41 -3.24 1.94 7.32
CA LYS A 41 -3.59 1.99 8.74
C LYS A 41 -2.57 2.79 9.56
N TRP A 42 -1.28 2.62 9.27
CA TRP A 42 -0.20 3.37 9.91
C TRP A 42 -0.23 4.86 9.54
N ILE A 43 -0.44 5.19 8.26
CA ILE A 43 -0.58 6.57 7.78
C ILE A 43 -1.75 7.27 8.46
N GLY A 44 -2.92 6.62 8.50
CA GLY A 44 -4.09 7.17 9.18
C GLY A 44 -3.87 7.36 10.68
N TYR A 45 -3.14 6.46 11.34
CA TYR A 45 -2.73 6.66 12.73
C TYR A 45 -1.82 7.88 12.90
N THR A 46 -0.79 8.00 12.07
CA THR A 46 0.18 9.09 12.12
C THR A 46 -0.45 10.45 11.79
N LEU A 47 -1.34 10.52 10.79
CA LEU A 47 -2.04 11.76 10.40
C LEU A 47 -3.06 12.24 11.44
N ARG A 48 -3.60 11.35 12.28
CA ARG A 48 -4.48 11.71 13.41
C ARG A 48 -3.72 12.28 14.60
N LYS A 49 -2.42 12.03 14.71
CA LYS A 49 -1.59 12.67 15.74
C LYS A 49 -1.41 14.14 15.41
N SER A 50 -1.12 14.94 16.43
CA SER A 50 -0.89 16.37 16.29
C SER A 50 0.33 16.67 15.38
N SER A 51 0.32 17.83 14.73
CA SER A 51 1.31 18.21 13.70
C SER A 51 2.71 18.46 14.25
N ASP A 52 2.85 18.70 15.54
CA ASP A 52 4.10 18.84 16.29
C ASP A 52 4.86 17.51 16.46
N ARG A 53 4.20 16.36 16.22
CA ARG A 53 4.85 15.06 16.38
C ARG A 53 5.84 14.81 15.23
N ILE A 54 7.08 14.50 15.60
CA ILE A 54 8.19 14.14 14.70
C ILE A 54 7.75 13.11 13.65
N MET A 55 6.94 12.11 14.03
CA MET A 55 6.43 11.09 13.09
C MET A 55 5.57 11.68 11.96
N ARG A 56 4.76 12.71 12.24
CA ARG A 56 3.89 13.35 11.24
C ARG A 56 4.70 14.26 10.31
N GLN A 57 5.70 14.95 10.84
CA GLN A 57 6.65 15.72 10.05
C GLN A 57 7.49 14.81 9.14
N ALA A 58 8.01 13.72 9.68
CA ALA A 58 8.80 12.73 8.94
C ALA A 58 8.02 12.08 7.79
N LEU A 59 6.71 11.87 7.94
CA LEU A 59 5.85 11.32 6.88
C LEU A 59 5.80 12.22 5.64
N THR A 60 5.82 13.55 5.85
CA THR A 60 5.78 14.55 4.77
C THR A 60 7.16 15.09 4.37
N TRP A 61 8.22 14.65 5.06
CA TRP A 61 9.54 15.23 4.86
C TRP A 61 10.13 14.79 3.51
N ASN A 62 10.60 15.78 2.74
CA ASN A 62 11.46 15.57 1.58
C ASN A 62 12.93 15.67 2.00
N PRO A 63 13.70 14.57 2.05
CA PRO A 63 15.13 14.69 2.18
C PRO A 63 15.67 15.33 0.90
N GLU A 64 16.06 16.60 0.99
CA GLU A 64 16.73 17.30 -0.11
C GLU A 64 18.11 16.67 -0.31
N GLY A 65 18.31 16.04 -1.47
CA GLY A 65 19.58 15.43 -1.83
C GLY A 65 19.47 14.49 -3.02
N LYS A 66 20.54 14.43 -3.82
CA LYS A 66 20.67 13.39 -4.85
C LYS A 66 21.07 12.09 -4.15
N GLY A 67 20.21 11.07 -4.23
CA GLY A 67 20.54 9.73 -3.74
C GLY A 67 21.79 9.19 -4.43
N LYS A 68 22.55 8.34 -3.73
CA LYS A 68 23.72 7.65 -4.31
C LYS A 68 23.28 6.87 -5.56
N ARG A 69 24.07 6.97 -6.64
CA ARG A 69 23.86 6.20 -7.88
C ARG A 69 23.75 4.70 -7.53
N GLY A 70 22.65 4.06 -7.92
CA GLY A 70 22.37 2.65 -7.63
C GLY A 70 21.42 2.39 -6.45
N ARG A 71 21.01 3.41 -5.68
CA ARG A 71 19.95 3.24 -4.67
C ARG A 71 18.59 3.12 -5.38
N PRO A 72 17.77 2.10 -5.05
CA PRO A 72 16.41 2.00 -5.57
C PRO A 72 15.66 3.31 -5.36
N ASN A 73 14.99 3.78 -6.41
CA ASN A 73 14.24 5.03 -6.41
C ASN A 73 12.95 4.96 -5.59
N ASP A 74 12.58 3.77 -5.14
CA ASP A 74 11.29 3.47 -4.56
C ASP A 74 11.37 3.74 -3.05
N THR A 75 10.83 4.89 -2.67
CA THR A 75 10.73 5.28 -1.26
C THR A 75 9.28 5.12 -0.85
N LEU A 76 9.02 4.65 0.38
CA LEU A 76 7.66 4.57 0.96
C LEU A 76 6.82 5.82 0.65
N ARG A 77 7.42 7.01 0.69
CA ARG A 77 6.75 8.26 0.34
C ARG A 77 6.26 8.33 -1.11
N ARG A 78 7.05 7.86 -2.10
CA ARG A 78 6.65 7.86 -3.52
C ARG A 78 5.53 6.87 -3.81
N GLU A 79 5.54 5.71 -3.15
CA GLU A 79 4.44 4.75 -3.22
C GLU A 79 3.16 5.37 -2.66
N ILE A 80 3.24 5.99 -1.49
CA ILE A 80 2.11 6.70 -0.87
C ILE A 80 1.63 7.86 -1.74
N GLU A 81 2.53 8.69 -2.27
CA GLU A 81 2.16 9.79 -3.17
C GLU A 81 1.49 9.30 -4.45
N SER A 82 1.98 8.18 -5.00
CA SER A 82 1.37 7.54 -6.17
C SER A 82 -0.03 7.03 -5.86
N ASP A 83 -0.23 6.38 -4.71
CA ASP A 83 -1.56 5.93 -4.30
C ASP A 83 -2.50 7.11 -4.01
N ILE A 84 -2.04 8.17 -3.33
CA ILE A 84 -2.81 9.40 -3.12
C ILE A 84 -3.24 10.02 -4.46
N LYS A 85 -2.33 10.05 -5.45
CA LYS A 85 -2.58 10.57 -6.79
C LYS A 85 -3.59 9.69 -7.55
N ARG A 86 -3.50 8.36 -7.43
CA ARG A 86 -4.50 7.42 -7.99
C ARG A 86 -5.88 7.66 -7.41
N MET A 87 -5.97 8.10 -6.16
CA MET A 87 -7.21 8.41 -5.47
C MET A 87 -7.73 9.84 -5.75
N ASN A 88 -7.11 10.56 -6.69
CA ASN A 88 -7.42 11.96 -7.02
C ASN A 88 -7.50 12.86 -5.76
N ASN A 89 -6.56 12.64 -4.83
CA ASN A 89 -6.47 13.37 -3.57
C ASN A 89 -5.11 14.03 -3.42
N ASN A 90 -4.97 14.84 -2.38
CA ASN A 90 -3.70 15.44 -1.96
C ASN A 90 -3.48 15.22 -0.46
N TRP A 91 -2.25 15.44 0.02
CA TRP A 91 -1.90 15.29 1.44
C TRP A 91 -2.82 16.08 2.40
N LYS A 92 -3.30 17.26 1.98
CA LYS A 92 -4.19 18.12 2.78
C LYS A 92 -5.58 17.50 2.96
N LYS A 93 -6.16 16.99 1.88
CA LYS A 93 -7.46 16.30 1.87
C LYS A 93 -7.35 14.95 2.59
N LEU A 94 -6.24 14.24 2.41
CA LEU A 94 -5.94 13.00 3.12
C LEU A 94 -5.89 13.21 4.64
N GLY A 95 -5.29 14.31 5.11
CA GLY A 95 -5.28 14.65 6.54
C GLY A 95 -6.68 14.85 7.14
N ARG A 96 -7.63 15.38 6.36
CA ARG A 96 -9.04 15.53 6.77
C ARG A 96 -9.75 14.17 6.79
N ILE A 97 -9.57 13.39 5.74
CA ILE A 97 -10.15 12.04 5.62
C ILE A 97 -9.61 11.11 6.70
N ALA A 98 -8.35 11.24 7.09
CA ALA A 98 -7.74 10.44 8.16
C ALA A 98 -8.41 10.63 9.53
N GLN A 99 -9.11 11.75 9.75
CA GLN A 99 -9.89 11.95 10.97
C GLN A 99 -11.18 11.14 10.97
N ASP A 100 -11.71 10.79 9.79
CA ASP A 100 -12.82 9.87 9.62
C ASP A 100 -12.33 8.42 9.77
N ARG A 101 -12.84 7.73 10.79
CA ARG A 101 -12.44 6.36 11.15
C ARG A 101 -12.92 5.32 10.14
N VAL A 102 -14.06 5.57 9.48
CA VAL A 102 -14.71 4.60 8.58
C VAL A 102 -13.90 4.39 7.29
N TRP A 103 -13.26 5.46 6.83
CA TRP A 103 -12.52 5.45 5.58
C TRP A 103 -11.22 4.62 5.65
N MET A 104 -10.50 4.68 6.77
CA MET A 104 -9.20 4.00 6.92
C MET A 104 -9.32 2.47 7.01
N GLU A 105 -10.47 1.94 7.40
CA GLU A 105 -10.74 0.49 7.39
C GLU A 105 -11.06 -0.05 5.98
N SER A 106 -11.48 0.85 5.09
CA SER A 106 -11.86 0.57 3.70
C SER A 106 -10.68 0.80 2.73
N ALA A 107 -9.83 1.78 3.02
CA ALA A 107 -8.69 2.17 2.18
C ALA A 107 -7.65 1.05 1.95
N GLY A 108 -7.54 0.11 2.88
CA GLY A 108 -6.65 -1.04 2.74
C GLY A 108 -7.24 -2.25 2.01
N ARG A 109 -8.48 -2.16 1.51
CA ARG A 109 -9.20 -3.29 0.89
C ARG A 109 -9.47 -3.14 -0.61
N GLN A 110 -9.23 -1.98 -1.21
CA GLN A 110 -9.65 -1.75 -2.59
C GLN A 110 -8.53 -1.15 -3.45
N PRO A 111 -8.28 -1.66 -4.67
CA PRO A 111 -7.85 -0.80 -5.75
C PRO A 111 -9.05 0.09 -6.09
N MET A 112 -9.18 1.25 -5.44
CA MET A 112 -10.25 2.19 -5.76
C MET A 112 -9.93 2.87 -7.09
N LEU A 113 -10.36 2.23 -8.18
CA LEU A 113 -10.71 2.89 -9.44
C LEU A 113 -12.13 2.45 -9.82
N LEU A 114 -13.09 3.38 -9.74
CA LEU A 114 -13.98 3.79 -10.84
C LEU A 114 -15.02 4.79 -10.31
N HIS A 115 -14.92 6.06 -10.71
CA HIS A 115 -15.94 6.71 -11.53
C HIS A 115 -15.37 7.97 -12.20
#